data_AF-A0A3D2UMC5-F1
#
_entry.id   AF-A0A3D2UMC5-F1
#
_cell.length_a   1.000
_cell.length_b   1.000
_cell.length_c   1.000
_cell.angle_alpha   90.00
_cell.angle_beta   90.00
_cell.angle_gamma   90.00
#
_symmetry.space_group_name_H-M   'P 1'
#
loop_
_entity.id
_entity.type
_entity.pdbx_description
1 polymer ?
#
loop_
_entity_poly.entity_id
_entity_poly.type
_entity_poly.pdbx_seq_one_letter_code
_entity_poly.pdbx_strand_id
1 'polypeptide(L)'
;LWHHRKLVIVWIVFTTIFFSDNKPLTYLSITLFWALPPILLQFLYGADILWHHRKLVFWSIFVPGTYLSLMDIIALTDTTWSIAKDQTTGILFFGILPLEEVVFFFITNVLITFGMTLLLSDIGRKRFNDWKAKGYKGLP
;
A
#
# COMPACT_ATOMS: atom_id res chain seq x y z
N LEU A 1 1.08 -19.68 4.14
CA LEU A 1 0.19 -19.67 5.32
C LEU A 1 0.55 -18.62 6.39
N TRP A 2 1.82 -18.44 6.79
CA TRP A 2 2.18 -17.51 7.91
C TRP A 2 2.13 -16.00 7.57
N HIS A 3 2.19 -15.61 6.29
CA HIS A 3 2.35 -14.21 5.90
C HIS A 3 1.02 -13.43 5.85
N HIS A 4 -0.09 -14.07 5.45
CA HIS A 4 -1.39 -13.40 5.32
C HIS A 4 -1.99 -13.00 6.68
N ARG A 5 -1.76 -13.80 7.73
CA ARG A 5 -2.26 -13.52 9.10
C ARG A 5 -1.71 -12.21 9.66
N LYS A 6 -0.46 -11.87 9.36
CA LYS A 6 0.17 -10.64 9.84
C LYS A 6 -0.49 -9.41 9.23
N LEU A 7 -0.77 -9.42 7.92
CA LEU A 7 -1.42 -8.30 7.24
C LEU A 7 -2.84 -8.06 7.79
N VAL A 8 -3.59 -9.13 8.07
CA VAL A 8 -4.92 -9.03 8.69
C VAL A 8 -4.84 -8.45 10.11
N ILE A 9 -3.87 -8.90 10.92
CA ILE A 9 -3.66 -8.36 12.28
C ILE A 9 -3.30 -6.87 12.20
N VAL A 10 -2.39 -6.49 11.31
CA VAL A 10 -2.01 -5.09 11.09
C VAL A 10 -3.24 -4.26 10.70
N TRP A 11 -4.08 -4.76 9.79
CA TRP A 11 -5.31 -4.08 9.40
C TRP A 11 -6.28 -3.89 10.57
N ILE A 12 -6.49 -4.93 11.39
CA ILE A 12 -7.34 -4.83 12.59
C ILE A 12 -6.80 -3.77 13.56
N VAL A 13 -5.49 -3.76 13.81
CA VAL A 13 -4.85 -2.77 14.70
C VAL A 13 -5.08 -1.35 14.18
N PHE A 14 -4.79 -1.06 12.92
CA PHE A 14 -5.00 0.29 12.37
C PHE A 14 -6.48 0.67 12.26
N THR A 15 -7.37 -0.30 12.05
CA THR A 15 -8.82 -0.06 12.13
C THR A 15 -9.21 0.37 13.55
N THR A 16 -8.73 -0.33 14.59
CA THR A 16 -9.02 0.03 15.98
C THR A 16 -8.42 1.39 16.36
N ILE A 17 -7.24 1.73 15.86
CA ILE A 17 -6.61 3.04 16.10
C ILE A 17 -7.36 4.16 15.36
N PHE A 18 -7.84 3.91 14.14
CA PHE A 18 -8.64 4.89 13.41
C PHE A 18 -9.93 5.28 14.13
N PHE A 19 -10.61 4.31 14.76
CA PHE A 19 -11.80 4.56 15.58
C PHE A 19 -11.48 5.04 17.00
N SER A 20 -10.20 5.13 17.37
CA SER A 20 -9.79 5.81 18.59
C SER A 20 -9.53 7.28 18.27
N ASP A 21 -9.94 8.21 19.15
CA ASP A 21 -9.73 9.66 19.00
C ASP A 21 -8.24 10.10 19.09
N ASN A 22 -7.32 9.26 18.64
CA ASN A 22 -5.89 9.49 18.65
C ASN A 22 -5.47 10.36 17.46
N LYS A 23 -5.65 11.67 17.62
CA LYS A 23 -5.33 12.70 16.63
C LYS A 23 -4.00 12.49 15.88
N PRO A 24 -2.84 12.32 16.53
CA PRO A 24 -1.55 12.21 15.83
C PRO A 24 -1.39 10.94 14.97
N LEU A 25 -2.20 9.90 15.17
CA LEU A 25 -2.16 8.67 14.38
C LEU A 25 -3.28 8.59 13.34
N THR A 26 -4.16 9.59 13.29
CA THR A 26 -5.36 9.54 12.45
C THR A 26 -4.99 9.41 10.98
N TYR A 27 -4.00 10.17 10.50
CA TYR A 27 -3.59 10.15 9.10
C TYR A 27 -2.91 8.84 8.69
N LEU A 28 -2.04 8.29 9.55
CA LEU A 28 -1.44 6.98 9.31
C LEU A 28 -2.50 5.86 9.30
N SER A 29 -3.45 5.96 10.23
CA SER A 29 -4.49 4.93 10.41
C SER A 29 -5.46 4.89 9.26
N ILE A 30 -5.93 6.03 8.76
CA ILE A 30 -6.83 6.06 7.60
C ILE A 30 -6.14 5.54 6.33
N THR A 31 -4.87 5.89 6.14
CA THR A 31 -4.04 5.42 5.01
C THR A 31 -3.97 3.89 4.98
N LEU A 32 -3.66 3.27 6.12
CA LEU A 32 -3.52 1.82 6.22
C LEU A 32 -4.88 1.10 6.27
N PHE A 33 -5.87 1.68 6.94
CA PHE A 33 -7.24 1.16 6.98
C PHE A 33 -7.81 0.96 5.58
N TRP A 34 -7.61 1.93 4.69
CA TRP A 34 -8.11 1.88 3.32
C TRP A 34 -7.24 1.04 2.39
N ALA A 35 -5.92 1.11 2.49
CA ALA A 35 -5.03 0.46 1.54
C ALA A 35 -4.81 -1.04 1.80
N LEU A 36 -4.90 -1.51 3.04
CA LEU A 36 -4.62 -2.92 3.36
C LEU A 36 -5.68 -3.90 2.81
N PRO A 37 -7.00 -3.63 2.83
CA PRO A 37 -7.99 -4.54 2.23
C PRO A 37 -7.73 -4.89 0.75
N PRO A 38 -7.51 -3.94 -0.17
CA PRO A 38 -7.21 -4.28 -1.56
C PRO A 38 -5.85 -4.98 -1.72
N ILE A 39 -4.83 -4.59 -0.94
CA ILE A 39 -3.51 -5.27 -0.97
C ILE A 39 -3.64 -6.72 -0.51
N LEU A 40 -4.43 -6.98 0.53
CA LEU A 40 -4.72 -8.34 1.02
C LEU A 40 -5.35 -9.20 -0.08
N LEU A 41 -6.33 -8.67 -0.80
CA LEU A 41 -6.98 -9.38 -1.90
C LEU A 41 -5.99 -9.70 -3.04
N GLN A 42 -5.21 -8.71 -3.47
CA GLN A 42 -4.19 -8.90 -4.51
C GLN A 42 -3.15 -9.94 -4.09
N PHE A 43 -2.71 -9.89 -2.84
CA PHE A 43 -1.72 -10.82 -2.31
C PHE A 43 -2.30 -12.24 -2.14
N LEU A 44 -3.56 -12.40 -1.75
CA LEU A 44 -4.24 -13.71 -1.72
C LEU A 44 -4.39 -14.30 -3.12
N TYR A 45 -4.67 -13.46 -4.13
CA TYR A 45 -4.87 -13.91 -5.51
C TYR A 45 -3.59 -14.40 -6.19
N GLY A 46 -2.45 -13.72 -5.96
CA GLY A 46 -1.24 -14.00 -6.73
C GLY A 46 0.07 -13.67 -6.03
N ALA A 47 0.20 -13.95 -4.73
CA ALA A 47 1.47 -13.83 -4.02
C ALA A 47 2.61 -14.57 -4.71
N ASP A 48 2.34 -15.72 -5.34
CA ASP A 48 3.32 -16.50 -6.11
C ASP A 48 3.81 -15.75 -7.35
N ILE A 49 2.90 -15.11 -8.08
CA ILE A 49 3.22 -14.29 -9.27
C ILE A 49 4.04 -13.06 -8.85
N LEU A 50 3.62 -12.37 -7.78
CA LEU A 50 4.33 -11.21 -7.23
C LEU A 50 5.74 -11.60 -6.77
N TRP A 51 5.89 -12.75 -6.14
CA TRP A 51 7.18 -13.26 -5.69
C TRP A 51 8.09 -13.65 -6.84
N HIS A 52 7.53 -14.25 -7.90
CA HIS A 52 8.27 -14.57 -9.12
C HIS A 52 8.87 -13.31 -9.75
N HIS A 53 8.10 -12.21 -9.80
CA HIS A 53 8.52 -10.92 -10.33
C HIS A 53 9.10 -9.95 -9.28
N ARG A 54 9.63 -10.45 -8.15
CA ARG A 54 10.05 -9.62 -7.00
C ARG A 54 11.00 -8.47 -7.33
N LYS A 55 11.91 -8.65 -8.31
CA LYS A 55 12.85 -7.58 -8.71
C LYS A 55 12.10 -6.44 -9.40
N LEU A 56 11.18 -6.78 -10.32
CA LEU A 56 10.35 -5.80 -11.01
C LEU A 56 9.45 -5.09 -10.01
N VAL A 57 8.75 -5.85 -9.17
CA VAL A 57 7.88 -5.31 -8.11
C VAL A 57 8.66 -4.36 -7.20
N PHE A 58 9.85 -4.76 -6.74
CA PHE A 58 10.69 -3.93 -5.89
C PHE A 58 11.06 -2.61 -6.55
N TRP A 59 11.59 -2.63 -7.78
CA TRP A 59 11.99 -1.40 -8.47
C TRP A 59 10.81 -0.52 -8.86
N SER A 60 9.68 -1.12 -9.26
CA SER A 60 8.44 -0.41 -9.56
C SER A 60 7.82 0.26 -8.34
N ILE A 61 8.13 -0.17 -7.11
CA ILE A 61 7.70 0.52 -5.89
C ILE A 61 8.75 1.52 -5.44
N PHE A 62 10.02 1.10 -5.39
CA PHE A 62 11.10 1.86 -4.79
C PHE A 62 11.42 3.13 -5.58
N VAL A 63 11.53 3.04 -6.92
CA VAL A 63 11.87 4.21 -7.75
C VAL A 63 10.80 5.32 -7.66
N PRO A 64 9.51 5.06 -7.95
CA PRO A 64 8.51 6.12 -7.84
C PRO A 64 8.23 6.51 -6.39
N GLY A 65 8.28 5.58 -5.42
CA GLY A 65 8.08 5.89 -4.00
C GLY A 65 9.13 6.87 -3.47
N THR A 66 10.40 6.63 -3.79
CA THR A 66 11.49 7.56 -3.44
C THR A 66 11.38 8.89 -4.19
N TYR A 67 11.11 8.87 -5.50
CA TYR A 67 10.94 10.08 -6.29
C TYR A 67 9.82 10.98 -5.74
N LEU A 68 8.63 10.44 -5.49
CA LEU A 68 7.50 11.20 -4.96
C LEU A 68 7.80 11.76 -3.57
N SER A 69 8.43 10.96 -2.70
CA SER A 69 8.85 11.42 -1.37
C SER A 69 9.84 12.61 -1.47
N LEU A 70 10.80 12.56 -2.40
CA LEU A 70 11.75 13.66 -2.60
C LEU A 70 11.08 14.91 -3.17
N MET A 71 10.16 14.75 -4.13
CA MET A 71 9.39 15.87 -4.67
C MET A 71 8.52 16.52 -3.60
N ASP A 72 7.94 15.73 -2.69
CA ASP A 72 7.10 16.26 -1.62
C ASP A 72 7.92 17.02 -0.55
N ILE A 73 9.16 16.58 -0.28
CA ILE A 73 10.11 17.37 0.53
C ILE A 73 10.33 18.76 -0.07
N ILE A 74 10.55 18.84 -1.39
CA ILE A 74 10.76 20.11 -2.09
C ILE A 74 9.49 20.96 -1.98
N ALA A 75 8.33 20.37 -2.25
CA ALA A 75 7.05 21.07 -2.20
C ALA A 75 6.74 21.67 -0.80
N LEU A 76 7.04 20.92 0.27
CA LEU A 76 6.89 21.37 1.65
C LEU A 76 7.91 22.46 2.00
N THR A 77 9.14 22.37 1.49
CA THR A 77 10.19 23.38 1.69
C THR A 77 9.81 24.70 1.04
N ASP A 78 9.22 24.64 -0.15
CA ASP A 78 8.74 25.80 -0.90
C ASP A 78 7.41 26.34 -0.35
N THR A 79 6.87 25.76 0.73
CA THR A 79 5.58 26.12 1.37
C THR A 79 4.39 26.11 0.39
N THR A 80 4.52 25.37 -0.71
CA THR A 80 3.49 25.27 -1.75
C THR A 80 2.22 24.62 -1.22
N TRP A 81 2.36 23.71 -0.25
CA TRP A 81 1.26 23.12 0.51
C TRP A 81 1.71 22.78 1.93
N SER A 82 0.76 22.63 2.85
CA SER A 82 1.06 22.35 4.27
C SER A 82 0.15 21.25 4.83
N ILE A 83 0.72 20.38 5.65
CA ILE A 83 -0.01 19.31 6.36
C ILE A 83 -0.44 19.79 7.74
N ALA A 84 -1.62 19.36 8.17
CA ALA A 84 -2.13 19.57 9.52
C ALA A 84 -1.23 18.83 10.54
N LYS A 85 -0.40 19.59 11.25
CA LYS A 85 0.61 19.05 12.19
C LYS A 85 0.00 18.34 13.39
N ASP A 86 -1.27 18.59 13.69
CA ASP A 86 -2.02 17.98 14.79
C ASP A 86 -2.50 16.55 14.48
N GLN A 87 -2.47 16.14 13.21
CA GLN A 87 -2.89 14.82 12.76
C GLN A 87 -1.75 13.87 12.36
N THR A 88 -0.50 14.32 12.51
CA THR A 88 0.71 13.54 12.19
C THR A 88 1.49 13.18 13.46
N THR A 89 2.26 12.11 13.39
CA THR A 89 3.04 11.57 14.51
C THR A 89 4.20 12.46 14.93
N GLY A 90 4.54 13.47 14.12
CA GLY A 90 5.71 14.34 14.33
C GLY A 90 7.05 13.70 13.96
N ILE A 91 7.05 12.49 13.39
CA ILE A 91 8.26 11.86 12.85
C ILE A 91 8.51 12.44 11.46
N LEU A 92 9.62 13.18 11.30
CA LEU A 92 9.98 13.87 10.07
C LEU A 92 11.22 13.24 9.42
N PHE A 93 11.09 12.80 8.17
CA PHE A 93 12.19 12.45 7.29
C PHE A 93 12.87 13.71 6.77
N PHE A 94 14.20 13.73 6.85
CA PHE A 94 15.03 14.91 6.53
C PHE A 94 14.60 16.19 7.27
N GLY A 95 13.91 16.05 8.40
CA GLY A 95 13.37 17.17 9.17
C GLY A 95 12.20 17.91 8.52
N ILE A 96 11.66 17.42 7.39
CA ILE A 96 10.67 18.13 6.58
C ILE A 96 9.44 17.27 6.31
N LEU A 97 9.61 16.02 5.85
CA LEU A 97 8.51 15.18 5.35
C LEU A 97 7.97 14.26 6.46
N PRO A 98 6.66 14.30 6.79
CA PRO A 98 6.07 13.36 7.73
C PRO A 98 6.22 11.90 7.30
N LEU A 99 6.43 10.99 8.25
CA LEU A 99 6.47 9.54 8.01
C LEU A 99 5.23 9.05 7.25
N GLU A 100 4.07 9.62 7.56
CA GLU A 100 2.79 9.25 6.96
C GLU A 100 2.77 9.48 5.45
N GLU A 101 3.40 10.55 4.95
CA GLU A 101 3.50 10.83 3.52
C GLU A 101 4.40 9.80 2.82
N VAL A 102 5.52 9.45 3.43
CA VAL A 102 6.38 8.36 2.91
C VAL A 102 5.57 7.06 2.84
N VAL A 103 4.84 6.72 3.89
CA VAL A 103 3.99 5.52 3.90
C VAL A 103 2.91 5.60 2.83
N PHE A 104 2.26 6.76 2.66
CA PHE A 104 1.24 7.01 1.65
C PHE A 104 1.78 6.79 0.23
N PHE A 105 2.92 7.39 -0.12
CA PHE A 105 3.53 7.21 -1.44
C PHE A 105 3.93 5.76 -1.70
N PHE A 106 4.53 5.08 -0.71
CA PHE A 106 4.92 3.69 -0.90
C PHE A 106 3.72 2.76 -1.00
N ILE A 107 2.67 2.94 -0.18
CA ILE A 107 1.54 2.02 -0.17
C ILE A 107 0.65 2.16 -1.41
N THR A 108 0.51 3.38 -1.93
CA THR A 108 -0.17 3.62 -3.21
C THR A 108 0.62 2.99 -4.38
N ASN A 109 1.94 3.13 -4.39
CA ASN A 109 2.80 2.45 -5.36
C ASN A 109 2.72 0.92 -5.25
N VAL A 110 2.62 0.35 -4.05
CA VAL A 110 2.38 -1.09 -3.85
C VAL A 110 1.06 -1.51 -4.50
N LEU A 111 -0.03 -0.80 -4.23
CA LEU A 111 -1.37 -1.12 -4.75
C LEU A 111 -1.41 -1.12 -6.28
N ILE A 112 -0.79 -0.11 -6.89
CA ILE A 112 -0.68 0.01 -8.36
C ILE A 112 0.21 -1.09 -8.92
N THR A 113 1.41 -1.27 -8.36
CA THR A 113 2.40 -2.26 -8.85
C THR A 113 1.84 -3.67 -8.77
N PHE A 114 1.20 -4.04 -7.67
CA PHE A 114 0.59 -5.36 -7.49
C PHE A 114 -0.55 -5.55 -8.49
N GLY A 115 -1.46 -4.58 -8.61
CA GLY A 115 -2.55 -4.62 -9.58
C GLY A 115 -2.05 -4.83 -11.02
N MET A 116 -1.07 -4.03 -11.45
CA MET A 116 -0.49 -4.12 -12.80
C MET A 116 0.25 -5.44 -13.03
N THR A 117 1.04 -5.90 -12.06
CA THR A 117 1.80 -7.16 -12.18
C THR A 117 0.85 -8.36 -12.32
N LEU A 118 -0.21 -8.41 -11.51
CA LEU A 118 -1.19 -9.49 -11.56
C LEU A 118 -1.99 -9.48 -12.86
N LEU A 119 -2.41 -8.30 -13.32
CA LEU A 119 -3.18 -8.10 -14.56
C LEU A 119 -2.38 -8.48 -15.83
N LEU A 120 -1.08 -8.16 -15.84
CA LEU A 120 -0.22 -8.39 -17.00
C LEU A 120 0.37 -9.80 -17.04
N SER A 121 0.41 -10.52 -15.92
CA SER A 121 0.94 -11.87 -15.90
C SER A 121 0.08 -12.87 -16.68
N ASP A 122 0.71 -13.71 -17.49
CA ASP A 122 0.00 -14.77 -18.24
C ASP A 122 -0.66 -15.79 -17.28
N ILE A 123 0.01 -16.11 -16.18
CA ILE A 123 -0.51 -16.99 -15.12
C ILE A 123 -1.77 -16.37 -14.48
N GLY A 124 -1.74 -15.06 -14.19
CA GLY A 124 -2.88 -14.35 -13.63
C GLY A 124 -4.07 -14.31 -14.58
N ARG A 125 -3.84 -14.08 -15.88
CA ARG A 125 -4.88 -14.12 -16.91
C ARG A 125 -5.49 -15.51 -17.07
N LYS A 126 -4.66 -16.56 -17.04
CA LYS A 126 -5.11 -17.94 -17.12
C LYS A 126 -5.99 -18.31 -15.92
N ARG A 127 -5.55 -18.01 -14.68
CA ARG A 127 -6.37 -18.22 -13.47
C ARG A 127 -7.72 -17.53 -13.56
N PHE A 128 -7.75 -16.27 -14.00
CA PHE A 128 -8.99 -15.53 -14.15
C PHE A 128 -9.93 -16.17 -15.17
N ASN A 129 -9.40 -16.61 -16.32
CA ASN A 129 -10.17 -17.30 -17.34
C ASN A 129 -10.72 -18.65 -16.86
N ASP A 130 -9.90 -19.44 -16.15
CA ASP A 130 -10.31 -20.73 -15.58
C ASP A 130 -11.42 -20.54 -14.52
N TRP A 131 -11.29 -19.49 -13.70
CA TRP A 131 -12.30 -19.14 -12.70
C TRP A 131 -13.62 -18.71 -13.33
N LYS A 132 -13.56 -17.90 -14.40
CA LYS A 132 -14.72 -17.53 -15.22
C LYS A 132 -15.36 -18.75 -15.88
N ALA A 133 -14.57 -19.67 -16.40
CA ALA A 133 -15.05 -20.90 -17.03
C ALA A 133 -15.77 -21.84 -16.05
N LYS A 134 -15.38 -21.83 -14.76
CA LYS A 134 -16.06 -22.56 -13.67
C LYS A 134 -17.34 -21.87 -13.17
N GLY A 135 -17.76 -20.76 -13.79
CA GLY A 135 -18.92 -19.99 -13.39
C GLY A 135 -18.77 -19.31 -12.03
N TYR A 136 -17.56 -18.83 -11.70
CA TYR A 136 -17.24 -18.11 -10.45
C TYR A 136 -17.51 -18.90 -9.16
N LYS A 137 -17.29 -20.23 -9.19
CA LYS A 137 -17.41 -21.08 -8.00
C LYS A 137 -16.09 -21.11 -7.21
N GLY A 138 -16.11 -20.56 -5.99
CA GLY A 138 -14.98 -20.56 -5.06
C GLY A 138 -13.95 -19.45 -5.33
N LEU A 139 -12.85 -19.45 -4.58
CA LEU A 139 -11.69 -18.60 -4.86
C LEU A 139 -10.84 -19.22 -6.00
N PRO A 140 -10.23 -18.39 -6.88
CA PRO A 140 -9.38 -18.84 -7.98
C PRO A 140 -8.14 -19.62 -7.52
#